data_AF-A0A2V8FNR9-F1
#
_entry.id   AF-A0A2V8FNR9-F1
#
_cell.length_a   1.000
_cell.length_b   1.000
_cell.length_c   1.000
_cell.angle_alpha   90.00
_cell.angle_beta   90.00
_cell.angle_gamma   90.00
#
_symmetry.space_group_name_H-M   'P 1'
#
loop_
_entity.id
_entity.type
_entity.pdbx_description
1 polymer ?
#
loop_
_entity_poly.entity_id
_entity_poly.type
_entity_poly.pdbx_seq_one_letter_code
_entity_poly.pdbx_strand_id
1 'polypeptide(L)' 'MASPHVAGIAALIMSQGVTNPAAVEALIKATARDLGAPGRDDLYGYGLIQPRVALRGVGVK' A
#
# COMPACT_ATOMS: atom_id res chain seq x y z
N MET A 1 -7.03 -2.99 14.99
CA MET A 1 -7.66 -3.55 13.77
C MET A 1 -7.10 -2.90 12.48
N ALA A 2 -5.80 -3.07 12.18
CA ALA A 2 -5.13 -2.46 11.01
C ALA A 2 -4.66 -3.51 9.99
N SER A 3 -4.07 -4.61 10.46
CA SER A 3 -3.60 -5.73 9.62
C SER A 3 -4.58 -6.24 8.56
N PRO A 4 -5.87 -6.51 8.87
CA PRO A 4 -6.80 -7.02 7.84
C PRO A 4 -7.07 -6.01 6.71
N HIS A 5 -6.98 -4.70 6.97
CA HIS A 5 -7.12 -3.68 5.92
C HIS A 5 -5.92 -3.70 4.96
N VAL A 6 -4.71 -3.86 5.49
CA VAL A 6 -3.48 -3.99 4.68
C VAL A 6 -3.51 -5.28 3.87
N ALA A 7 -3.94 -6.39 4.47
CA ALA A 7 -4.08 -7.68 3.79
C ALA A 7 -5.12 -7.61 2.65
N GLY A 8 -6.25 -6.93 2.85
CA GLY A 8 -7.25 -6.72 1.81
C GLY A 8 -6.71 -5.93 0.62
N ILE A 9 -5.95 -4.86 0.88
CA ILE A 9 -5.25 -4.11 -0.18
C ILE A 9 -4.27 -5.00 -0.95
N ALA A 10 -3.48 -5.81 -0.24
CA ALA A 10 -2.50 -6.67 -0.87
C ALA A 10 -3.18 -7.68 -1.80
N ALA A 11 -4.29 -8.28 -1.36
CA ALA A 11 -5.09 -9.17 -2.18
C ALA A 11 -5.65 -8.48 -3.44
N LEU A 12 -6.11 -7.22 -3.33
CA LEU A 12 -6.59 -6.45 -4.49
C LEU A 12 -5.45 -6.11 -5.46
N ILE A 13 -4.26 -5.79 -4.98
CA ILE A 13 -3.08 -5.55 -5.85
C ILE A 13 -2.70 -6.85 -6.58
N MET A 14 -2.70 -7.97 -5.86
CA MET A 14 -2.41 -9.28 -6.45
C MET A 14 -3.44 -9.69 -7.49
N SER A 15 -4.72 -9.33 -7.32
CA SER A 15 -5.77 -9.62 -8.31
C SER A 15 -5.59 -8.87 -9.63
N GLN A 16 -4.78 -7.80 -9.65
CA GLN A 16 -4.38 -7.08 -10.87
C GLN A 16 -3.17 -7.71 -11.58
N GLY A 17 -2.63 -8.82 -11.07
CA GLY A 17 -1.51 -9.54 -11.67
C GLY A 17 -0.14 -9.21 -11.08
N VAL A 18 -0.05 -8.33 -10.07
CA VAL A 18 1.19 -8.08 -9.34
C VAL A 18 1.33 -9.13 -8.22
N THR A 19 1.99 -10.23 -8.53
CA THR A 19 2.06 -11.40 -7.63
C THR A 19 3.35 -11.49 -6.82
N ASN A 20 4.39 -10.72 -7.17
CA ASN A 20 5.63 -10.70 -6.39
C ASN A 20 5.40 -9.97 -5.05
N PRO A 21 5.56 -10.64 -3.89
CA PRO A 21 5.31 -10.04 -2.58
C PRO A 21 6.08 -8.74 -2.32
N ALA A 22 7.35 -8.69 -2.75
CA ALA A 22 8.17 -7.48 -2.60
C ALA A 22 7.64 -6.32 -3.45
N ALA A 23 7.08 -6.60 -4.63
CA ALA A 23 6.47 -5.59 -5.48
C ALA A 23 5.15 -5.09 -4.88
N VAL A 24 4.33 -5.98 -4.32
CA VAL A 24 3.10 -5.62 -3.61
C VAL A 24 3.42 -4.70 -2.43
N GLU A 25 4.40 -5.09 -1.60
CA GLU A 25 4.81 -4.30 -0.45
C GLU A 25 5.36 -2.92 -0.88
N ALA A 26 6.19 -2.88 -1.91
CA ALA A 26 6.74 -1.62 -2.43
C ALA A 26 5.63 -0.68 -2.94
N LEU A 27 4.62 -1.19 -3.65
CA LEU A 27 3.47 -0.41 -4.11
C LEU A 27 2.66 0.17 -2.95
N ILE A 28 2.40 -0.64 -1.92
CA ILE A 28 1.66 -0.19 -0.73
C ILE A 28 2.43 0.94 -0.03
N LYS A 29 3.75 0.79 0.14
CA LYS A 29 4.61 1.80 0.76
C LYS A 29 4.71 3.07 -0.07
N ALA A 30 4.89 2.95 -1.39
CA ALA A 30 5.07 4.08 -2.29
C ALA A 30 3.80 4.92 -2.46
N THR A 31 2.62 4.33 -2.24
CA THR A 31 1.33 5.03 -2.35
C THR A 31 0.72 5.40 -1.01
N ALA A 32 1.35 5.04 0.10
CA ALA A 32 0.93 5.45 1.42
C ALA A 32 1.00 6.98 1.55
N ARG A 33 0.01 7.55 2.22
CA ARG A 33 0.04 8.97 2.59
C ARG A 33 0.85 9.11 3.86
N ASP A 34 1.99 9.75 3.74
CA ASP A 34 2.88 10.06 4.87
C ASP A 34 2.11 10.75 6.01
N LEU A 35 2.40 10.32 7.23
CA LEU A 35 1.82 10.82 8.47
C LEU A 35 2.94 10.95 9.49
N GLY A 36 2.96 12.04 10.25
CA GLY A 36 3.99 12.26 11.27
C GLY A 36 5.20 12.99 10.69
N ALA A 37 6.39 12.45 10.96
CA ALA A 37 7.63 13.04 10.48
C ALA A 37 7.82 12.72 8.99
N PRO A 38 8.35 13.65 8.17
CA PRO A 38 8.55 13.38 6.75
C PRO A 38 9.35 12.11 6.48
N GLY A 39 8.80 11.21 5.67
CA GLY A 39 9.40 9.94 5.32
C GLY A 39 8.97 8.78 6.22
N ARG A 40 9.79 7.72 6.28
CA ARG A 40 9.45 6.57 7.13
C ARG A 40 9.72 6.92 8.59
N ASP A 41 8.73 6.73 9.45
CA ASP A 41 8.90 6.79 10.90
C ASP A 41 8.52 5.48 11.62
N ASP A 42 8.81 5.40 12.92
CA ASP A 42 8.60 4.19 13.72
C ASP A 42 7.15 4.01 14.20
N LEU A 43 6.31 5.05 14.12
CA LEU A 43 4.92 5.03 14.60
C LEU A 43 3.93 4.69 13.48
N TYR A 44 4.11 5.29 12.32
CA TYR A 44 3.26 5.18 11.14
C TYR A 44 3.92 4.44 9.99
N GLY A 45 5.21 4.12 10.07
CA GLY A 45 5.93 3.48 8.97
C GLY A 45 5.97 4.43 7.78
N TYR A 46 5.43 4.03 6.64
CA TYR A 46 5.31 4.88 5.44
C TYR A 46 4.01 5.70 5.43
N GLY A 47 3.20 5.60 6.49
CA GLY A 47 1.96 6.34 6.64
C GLY A 47 0.70 5.52 6.34
N LEU A 48 -0.39 6.24 6.06
CA LEU A 48 -1.72 5.68 5.87
C LEU A 48 -1.90 5.10 4.47
N ILE A 49 -2.21 3.81 4.39
CA ILE A 49 -2.50 3.11 3.13
C ILE A 49 -3.58 3.82 2.28
N GLN A 50 -3.38 3.88 0.96
CA GLN A 50 -4.29 4.51 0.02
C GLN A 50 -4.76 3.52 -1.05
N PRO A 51 -5.84 2.74 -0.82
CA PRO A 51 -6.27 1.69 -1.75
C PRO A 51 -6.53 2.21 -3.17
N ARG A 52 -7.18 3.38 -3.28
CA ARG A 52 -7.50 4.00 -4.57
C ARG A 52 -6.24 4.36 -5.36
N VAL A 53 -5.23 4.91 -4.69
CA VAL A 53 -3.98 5.35 -5.34
C VAL A 53 -3.15 4.13 -5.73
N ALA A 54 -3.02 3.16 -4.81
CA ALA A 54 -2.33 1.90 -5.05
C ALA A 54 -2.89 1.17 -6.29
N LEU A 55 -4.22 1.08 -6.41
CA LEU A 55 -4.85 0.36 -7.53
C LEU A 55 -4.82 1.13 -8.85
N ARG A 56 -4.96 2.47 -8.83
CA ARG A 56 -4.79 3.28 -10.05
C ARG A 56 -3.37 3.19 -10.61
N GLY A 57 -2.35 3.17 -9.75
CA GLY A 57 -0.96 2.97 -10.15
C GLY A 57 -0.70 1.64 -10.85
N VAL A 58 -1.57 0.64 -10.63
CA VAL A 58 -1.50 -0.71 -11.22
C VAL A 58 -2.45 -0.86 -12.42
N GLY A 59 -3.15 0.20 -12.85
CA GLY A 59 -3.92 0.22 -14.10
C GLY A 59 -5.44 0.26 -13.95
N VAL A 60 -5.98 0.54 -12.76
CA VAL A 60 -7.42 0.78 -12.61
C VAL A 60 -7.81 2.14 -13.22
N LYS A 61 -8.66 2.12 -14.25
CA LYS A 61 -9.44 3.28 -14.71
C LYS A 61 -10.67 3.46 -13.82
#